data_AF-A0A7X2MHY3-F1
#
_entry.id   AF-A0A7X2MHY3-F1
#
_cell.length_a   1.000
_cell.length_b   1.000
_cell.length_c   1.000
_cell.angle_alpha   90.00
_cell.angle_beta   90.00
_cell.angle_gamma   90.00
#
_symmetry.space_group_name_H-M   'P 1'
#
loop_
_entity.id
_entity.type
_entity.pdbx_description
1 polymer ?
#
loop_
_entity_poly.entity_id
_entity_poly.type
_entity_poly.pdbx_seq_one_letter_code
_entity_poly.pdbx_strand_id
1 'polypeptide(L)'
;MISVKAPGKLYIAGEYAVVETGQPAILVALDQFVYVNLEKSNDLGSIISKQYKENSLYWKREGNQIIFDNRDNPFHYILSAINLVEEYAQNLGKKMEFYHLKIDSE
;
A
#
# COMPACT_ATOMS: atom_id res chain seq x y z
N MET A 1 0.25 -10.49 14.03
CA MET A 1 -0.37 -9.26 13.50
C MET A 1 0.69 -8.18 13.52
N ILE A 2 0.87 -7.47 12.42
CA ILE A 2 1.82 -6.35 12.29
C ILE A 2 0.99 -5.10 12.03
N SER A 3 1.27 -4.02 12.76
CA SER A 3 0.60 -2.73 12.60
C SER A 3 1.63 -1.66 12.33
N VAL A 4 1.44 -0.89 11.25
CA VAL A 4 2.32 0.21 10.85
C VAL A 4 1.50 1.44 10.53
N LYS A 5 2.11 2.61 10.66
CA LYS A 5 1.50 3.87 10.25
C LYS A 5 2.49 4.74 9.49
N ALA A 6 1.99 5.50 8.52
CA ALA A 6 2.75 6.49 7.76
C ALA A 6 2.08 7.87 7.91
N PRO A 7 2.84 8.94 8.20
CA PRO A 7 2.27 10.27 8.35
C PRO A 7 1.87 10.85 7.00
N GLY A 8 0.84 11.69 7.00
CA GLY A 8 0.58 12.65 5.95
C GLY A 8 1.72 13.67 5.84
N LYS A 9 1.75 14.43 4.75
CA LYS A 9 2.79 15.41 4.49
C LYS A 9 2.24 16.70 3.90
N LEU A 10 2.88 17.81 4.23
CA LEU A 10 2.55 19.14 3.70
C LEU A 10 3.81 19.78 3.12
N TYR A 11 3.68 20.45 1.98
CA TYR A 11 4.74 21.30 1.46
C TYR A 11 4.73 22.65 2.17
N ILE A 12 5.91 23.17 2.49
CA ILE A 12 6.10 24.52 3.04
C ILE A 12 6.59 25.47 1.95
N ALA A 13 7.44 24.97 1.04
CA ALA A 13 7.95 25.72 -0.10
C ALA A 13 8.42 24.80 -1.23
N GLY A 14 8.27 25.25 -2.47
CA GLY A 14 8.84 24.61 -3.66
C GLY A 14 7.94 23.55 -4.32
N GLU A 15 6.61 23.60 -4.16
CA GLU A 15 5.69 22.54 -4.64
C GLU A 15 5.83 22.21 -6.11
N TYR A 16 6.04 23.22 -6.95
CA TYR A 16 6.20 23.05 -8.39
C TYR A 16 7.66 22.99 -8.82
N ALA A 17 8.58 23.62 -8.07
CA ALA A 17 10.00 23.59 -8.42
C ALA A 17 10.57 22.18 -8.28
N VAL A 18 10.11 21.41 -7.28
CA VAL A 18 10.64 20.07 -6.96
C VAL A 18 10.45 19.03 -8.09
N VAL A 19 9.59 19.30 -9.08
CA VAL A 19 9.46 18.40 -10.23
C VAL A 19 10.63 18.53 -11.20
N GLU A 20 11.39 19.63 -11.12
CA GLU A 20 12.57 19.88 -11.93
C GLU A 20 13.84 19.30 -11.28
N THR A 21 14.70 18.69 -12.10
CA THR A 21 15.91 18.03 -11.61
C THR A 21 16.82 19.03 -10.90
N GLY A 22 17.23 18.70 -9.67
CA GLY A 22 18.15 19.50 -8.86
C GLY A 22 17.49 20.60 -8.03
N GLN A 23 16.17 20.77 -8.09
CA GLN A 23 15.44 21.76 -7.29
C GLN A 23 14.90 21.15 -5.99
N PRO A 24 15.25 21.68 -4.81
CA PRO A 24 14.76 21.17 -3.53
C PRO A 24 13.36 21.70 -3.17
N ALA A 25 12.67 20.98 -2.28
CA ALA A 25 11.48 21.46 -1.58
C ALA A 25 11.60 21.21 -0.08
N ILE A 26 10.85 21.99 0.71
CA ILE A 26 10.75 21.82 2.16
C ILE A 26 9.38 21.21 2.46
N LEU A 27 9.38 20.10 3.20
CA LEU A 27 8.19 19.38 3.60
C LEU A 27 8.19 19.10 5.09
N VAL A 28 7.00 18.95 5.66
CA VAL A 28 6.79 18.53 7.04
C VAL A 28 5.85 17.32 7.08
N ALA A 29 6.11 16.40 8.00
CA ALA A 29 5.17 15.34 8.34
C ALA A 29 4.08 15.92 9.24
N LEU A 30 2.84 15.48 9.03
CA LEU A 30 1.68 15.89 9.83
C LEU A 30 1.35 14.83 10.88
N ASP A 31 0.70 15.25 11.96
CA ASP A 31 0.11 14.36 12.97
C ASP A 31 -1.25 13.83 12.51
N GLN A 32 -1.26 13.28 11.29
CA GLN A 32 -2.39 12.61 10.63
C GLN A 32 -1.81 11.41 9.90
N PHE A 33 -2.43 10.23 10.00
CA PHE A 33 -1.78 9.00 9.56
C PHE A 33 -2.67 8.12 8.73
N VAL A 34 -2.02 7.39 7.82
CA VAL A 34 -2.57 6.16 7.24
C VAL A 34 -2.03 4.99 8.06
N TYR A 35 -2.93 4.13 8.52
CA TYR A 35 -2.66 2.92 9.28
C TYR A 35 -2.85 1.69 8.42
N VAL A 36 -1.94 0.73 8.54
CA VAL A 36 -2.05 -0.58 7.89
C VAL A 36 -1.88 -1.67 8.94
N ASN A 37 -2.85 -2.57 9.02
CA ASN A 37 -2.78 -3.79 9.81
C ASN A 37 -2.66 -4.99 8.88
N LEU A 38 -1.62 -5.79 9.11
CA LEU A 38 -1.32 -6.99 8.34
C LEU A 38 -1.49 -8.24 9.22
N GLU A 39 -2.34 -9.15 8.75
CA GLU A 39 -2.65 -10.41 9.39
C GLU A 39 -2.32 -11.55 8.42
N LYS A 40 -1.61 -12.57 8.89
CA LYS A 40 -1.29 -13.75 8.08
C LYS A 40 -2.57 -14.52 7.76
N SER A 41 -2.66 -15.07 6.55
CA SER A 41 -3.72 -15.94 6.08
C SER A 41 -3.14 -17.21 5.43
N ASN A 42 -3.97 -18.21 5.18
CA ASN A 42 -3.55 -19.51 4.64
C ASN A 42 -4.05 -19.79 3.23
N ASP A 43 -5.17 -19.20 2.82
CA ASP A 43 -5.96 -19.62 1.66
C ASP A 43 -6.35 -18.47 0.72
N LEU A 44 -6.58 -17.28 1.25
CA LEU A 44 -6.86 -16.07 0.48
C LEU A 44 -6.26 -14.83 1.12
N GLY A 45 -6.02 -13.80 0.33
CA GLY A 45 -5.67 -12.49 0.84
C GLY A 45 -6.81 -11.48 0.63
N SER A 46 -6.73 -10.38 1.37
CA SER A 46 -7.69 -9.29 1.19
C SER A 46 -7.06 -7.90 1.40
N ILE A 47 -7.66 -6.89 0.77
CA ILE A 47 -7.43 -5.48 1.03
C ILE A 47 -8.77 -4.88 1.42
N ILE A 48 -8.86 -4.36 2.64
CA ILE A 48 -10.08 -3.77 3.21
C ILE A 48 -9.73 -2.36 3.68
N SER A 49 -10.54 -1.37 3.30
CA SER A 49 -10.41 0.00 3.79
C SER A 49 -11.70 0.46 4.45
N LYS A 50 -11.59 1.19 5.58
CA LYS A 50 -12.77 1.78 6.23
C LYS A 50 -13.48 2.84 5.38
N GLN A 51 -12.75 3.47 4.46
CA GLN A 51 -13.24 4.52 3.56
C GLN A 51 -13.92 3.90 2.33
N TYR A 52 -13.54 2.68 1.94
CA TYR A 52 -14.08 1.94 0.80
C TYR A 52 -14.79 0.65 1.24
N LYS A 53 -15.74 0.74 2.17
CA LYS A 53 -16.39 -0.45 2.77
C LYS A 53 -17.08 -1.36 1.77
N GLU A 54 -17.63 -0.82 0.69
CA GLU A 54 -18.33 -1.61 -0.34
C GLU A 54 -17.37 -2.25 -1.36
N ASN A 55 -16.10 -1.88 -1.37
CA ASN A 55 -15.13 -2.31 -2.39
C ASN A 55 -13.99 -3.11 -1.78
N SER A 56 -14.28 -4.07 -0.90
CA SER A 56 -13.24 -4.99 -0.40
C SER A 56 -12.67 -5.83 -1.55
N LEU A 57 -11.35 -5.89 -1.66
CA LEU A 57 -10.68 -6.66 -2.70
C LEU A 57 -10.17 -7.97 -2.11
N TYR A 58 -10.65 -9.08 -2.65
CA TYR A 58 -10.13 -10.40 -2.33
C TYR A 58 -9.23 -10.88 -3.46
N TRP A 59 -8.14 -11.53 -3.09
CA TRP A 59 -7.16 -11.99 -4.05
C TRP A 59 -6.66 -13.39 -3.71
N LYS A 60 -6.22 -14.08 -4.75
CA LYS A 60 -5.49 -15.35 -4.68
C LYS A 60 -4.10 -15.16 -5.25
N ARG A 61 -3.30 -16.22 -5.19
CA ARG A 61 -1.94 -16.22 -5.72
C ARG A 61 -1.77 -17.38 -6.69
N GLU A 62 -1.20 -17.10 -7.85
CA GLU A 62 -0.71 -18.09 -8.79
C GLU A 62 0.81 -17.95 -8.89
N GLY A 63 1.54 -18.96 -8.41
CA GLY A 63 2.98 -18.85 -8.20
C GLY A 63 3.31 -17.74 -7.20
N ASN A 64 3.97 -16.68 -7.70
CA ASN A 64 4.31 -15.51 -6.90
C ASN A 64 3.45 -14.28 -7.21
N GLN A 65 2.45 -14.38 -8.10
CA GLN A 65 1.65 -13.23 -8.55
C GLN A 65 0.29 -13.19 -7.87
N ILE A 66 -0.13 -12.00 -7.46
CA ILE A 66 -1.47 -11.74 -6.92
C ILE A 66 -2.48 -11.67 -8.07
N ILE A 67 -3.55 -12.46 -7.97
CA ILE A 67 -4.64 -12.55 -8.96
C ILE A 67 -5.96 -12.13 -8.30
N PHE A 68 -6.68 -11.21 -8.93
CA PHE A 68 -7.97 -10.68 -8.47
C PHE A 68 -8.82 -10.19 -9.65
N ASP A 69 -10.12 -10.03 -9.41
CA ASP A 69 -11.04 -9.39 -10.35
C ASP A 69 -10.87 -7.86 -10.27
N ASN A 70 -10.48 -7.23 -11.38
CA ASN A 70 -10.03 -5.84 -11.43
C ASN A 70 -11.13 -4.83 -11.82
N ARG A 71 -12.41 -5.21 -11.80
CA ARG A 71 -13.50 -4.28 -12.12
C ARG A 71 -13.63 -3.21 -11.02
N ASP A 72 -13.47 -1.94 -11.40
CA ASP A 72 -13.63 -0.75 -10.56
C ASP A 72 -12.84 -0.74 -9.23
N ASN A 73 -11.60 -1.26 -9.26
CA ASN A 73 -10.75 -1.42 -8.09
C ASN A 73 -10.14 -0.09 -7.59
N PRO A 74 -10.49 0.41 -6.40
CA PRO A 74 -9.97 1.69 -5.90
C PRO A 74 -8.53 1.62 -5.36
N PHE A 75 -7.91 0.44 -5.26
CA PHE A 75 -6.66 0.22 -4.54
C PHE A 75 -5.40 0.26 -5.40
N HIS A 76 -5.41 0.98 -6.53
CA HIS A 76 -4.28 1.00 -7.47
C HIS A 76 -2.93 1.35 -6.82
N TYR A 77 -2.90 2.34 -5.92
CA TYR A 77 -1.67 2.73 -5.22
C TYR A 77 -1.15 1.64 -4.28
N ILE A 78 -2.05 0.97 -3.56
CA ILE A 78 -1.69 -0.10 -2.62
C ILE A 78 -1.17 -1.32 -3.39
N LEU A 79 -1.84 -1.69 -4.49
CA LEU A 79 -1.41 -2.81 -5.34
C LEU A 79 -0.06 -2.54 -6.00
N SER A 80 0.18 -1.31 -6.46
CA SER A 80 1.49 -0.91 -6.99
C SER A 80 2.60 -1.05 -5.93
N ALA A 81 2.34 -0.59 -4.70
CA ALA A 81 3.28 -0.72 -3.59
C ALA A 81 3.53 -2.20 -3.21
N ILE A 82 2.48 -3.02 -3.16
CA ILE A 82 2.60 -4.46 -2.91
C ILE A 82 3.47 -5.11 -4.00
N ASN A 83 3.18 -4.85 -5.28
CA ASN A 83 3.94 -5.43 -6.39
C ASN A 83 5.43 -5.08 -6.30
N LEU A 84 5.76 -3.82 -6.04
CA LEU A 84 7.14 -3.36 -5.88
C LEU A 84 7.86 -4.07 -4.72
N VAL A 85 7.20 -4.17 -3.56
CA VAL A 85 7.80 -4.79 -2.36
C VAL A 85 7.92 -6.31 -2.53
N GLU A 86 6.93 -6.96 -3.13
CA GLU A 86 6.98 -8.41 -3.40
C GLU A 86 8.02 -8.75 -4.45
N GLU A 87 8.18 -7.97 -5.52
CA GLU A 87 9.25 -8.14 -6.50
C GLU A 87 10.63 -8.07 -5.80
N TYR A 88 10.83 -7.05 -4.96
CA TYR A 88 12.06 -6.92 -4.17
C TYR A 88 12.28 -8.13 -3.25
N ALA A 89 11.24 -8.57 -2.53
CA ALA A 89 11.35 -9.72 -1.62
C ALA A 89 11.62 -11.04 -2.37
N GLN A 90 11.03 -11.23 -3.55
CA GLN A 90 11.26 -12.38 -4.41
C GLN A 90 12.70 -12.41 -4.95
N ASN A 91 13.24 -11.26 -5.33
CA ASN A 91 14.65 -11.13 -5.73
C ASN A 91 15.62 -11.50 -4.58
N LEU A 92 15.19 -11.33 -3.33
CA LEU A 92 15.91 -11.81 -2.14
C LEU A 92 15.62 -13.28 -1.80
N GLY A 93 14.93 -14.03 -2.66
CA GLY A 93 14.59 -15.44 -2.46
C GLY A 93 13.54 -15.68 -1.37
N LYS A 94 12.72 -14.66 -1.02
CA LYS A 94 11.64 -14.83 -0.04
C LYS A 94 10.42 -15.48 -0.69
N LYS A 95 9.84 -16.44 0.02
CA LYS A 95 8.56 -17.05 -0.36
C LYS A 95 7.42 -16.11 -0.03
N MET A 96 6.52 -15.89 -0.98
CA MET A 96 5.35 -15.06 -0.76
C MET A 96 4.23 -15.85 -0.07
N GLU A 97 3.54 -15.20 0.86
CA GLU A 97 2.46 -15.79 1.66
C GLU A 97 1.13 -15.03 1.44
N PHE A 98 0.04 -15.59 1.97
CA PHE A 98 -1.26 -14.92 2.00
C PHE A 98 -1.38 -14.03 3.23
N TYR A 99 -2.05 -12.90 3.05
CA TYR A 99 -2.29 -11.96 4.14
C TYR A 99 -3.54 -11.12 3.92
N HIS A 100 -4.16 -10.71 5.01
CA HIS A 100 -5.19 -9.70 5.05
C HIS A 100 -4.57 -8.35 5.40
N LEU A 101 -4.92 -7.33 4.64
CA LEU A 101 -4.44 -5.98 4.78
C LEU A 101 -5.63 -5.06 5.06
N LYS A 102 -5.68 -4.50 6.27
CA LYS A 102 -6.71 -3.53 6.68
C LYS A 102 -6.10 -2.14 6.72
N ILE A 103 -6.72 -1.20 6.03
CA ILE A 103 -6.26 0.17 5.88
C ILE A 103 -7.25 1.12 6.53
N ASP A 104 -6.71 2.10 7.24
CA ASP A 104 -7.47 3.22 7.77
C ASP A 104 -6.71 4.52 7.56
N SER A 105 -7.42 5.63 7.45
CA SER A 105 -6.86 6.98 7.40
C SER A 105 -7.62 7.86 8.36
N GLU A 106 -6.86 8.62 9.14
CA GLU A 106 -7.35 9.79 9.88
C GLU A 106 -7.48 11.01 8.98
#